data_AF-A0A6L9FIL2-F1
#
_entry.id   AF-A0A6L9FIL2-F1
#
_cell.length_a   1.000
_cell.length_b   1.000
_cell.length_c   1.000
_cell.angle_alpha   90.00
_cell.angle_beta   90.00
_cell.angle_gamma   90.00
#
_symmetry.space_group_name_H-M   'P 1'
#
loop_
_entity.id
_entity.type
_entity.pdbx_description
1 polymer ?
#
loop_
_entity_poly.entity_id
_entity_poly.type
_entity_poly.pdbx_seq_one_letter_code
_entity_poly.pdbx_strand_id
1 'polypeptide(L)'
;MQNHISERVDALRNWLEQHSYDALIIPHEDEYLGEYVPAHNERLLWATGFTGSAGAAVITRGNAAIFVDGRYTVQVRKQVPADVFEYRHLIEEPFLGWLTTQLASRAKVAYDPRMHRASWLSAAQTALDGELHLSPVSDNPIDQLWQDRPQPQESEVRLMDLTLVGQSSTDKRAEIAALIAAKKADAALLTELDSICWLLNIRGLDVSRLPVVLCHAIVHRDASVDFFFKSERLPLGFEPHVGQGVRVHEPDALQAQLAKLEGRKVMVDPATSNAWFTLTLQSTGAQLINAADPCLLPKAAKNATEIAGMKACHIRDGAAMTQFLCWLDKEVAAGRLHDEAVLADQLQRCREQDPTLADLSFDTISAAGENAAMCHYNHENQPQPGQLTMNTLYLVDSGGQYQDGTTDITRTVAIGQPSQEMKDQFTLVLKGHIALATARFPRGTCGHQLDALARQYLWANGYDYDHGTGHGVGHFLSVHEGPQRIAKAVNPTALLPGMVLSNEPGYYRADAFGIRIENLELVVEVATQGDHHMLGFESLTRCPIDQRNINVNLLTRPELKWLNDYHQKVWQDVSPLVDGEVKQWLEQATQPLDYA
;
A
#
# COMPACT_ATOMS: atom_id res chain seq x y z
N MET A 1 21.48 -16.28 -13.87
CA MET A 1 20.90 -15.00 -13.42
C MET A 1 21.96 -13.90 -13.38
N GLN A 2 23.08 -14.08 -12.64
CA GLN A 2 24.21 -13.11 -12.60
C GLN A 2 24.74 -12.65 -13.97
N ASN A 3 25.05 -13.59 -14.89
CA ASN A 3 25.58 -13.23 -16.22
C ASN A 3 24.63 -12.30 -17.01
N HIS A 4 23.32 -12.50 -16.89
CA HIS A 4 22.34 -11.66 -17.60
C HIS A 4 22.24 -10.25 -17.02
N ILE A 5 22.40 -10.07 -15.70
CA ILE A 5 22.36 -8.74 -15.08
C ILE A 5 23.58 -7.92 -15.52
N SER A 6 24.78 -8.52 -15.55
CA SER A 6 25.98 -7.84 -16.07
C SER A 6 25.81 -7.42 -17.53
N GLU A 7 25.28 -8.31 -18.39
CA GLU A 7 25.00 -8.00 -19.79
C GLU A 7 24.02 -6.83 -19.95
N ARG A 8 22.97 -6.76 -19.12
CA ARG A 8 22.00 -5.65 -19.11
C ARG A 8 22.64 -4.33 -18.68
N VAL A 9 23.47 -4.35 -17.64
CA VAL A 9 24.21 -3.14 -17.19
C VAL A 9 25.17 -2.66 -18.27
N ASP A 10 25.88 -3.55 -18.94
CA ASP A 10 26.78 -3.18 -20.04
C ASP A 10 26.01 -2.64 -21.26
N ALA A 11 24.83 -3.19 -21.57
CA ALA A 11 23.95 -2.63 -22.60
C ALA A 11 23.49 -1.19 -22.24
N LEU A 12 23.15 -0.94 -20.97
CA LEU A 12 22.80 0.40 -20.50
C LEU A 12 23.99 1.36 -20.55
N ARG A 13 25.22 0.90 -20.22
CA ARG A 13 26.44 1.71 -20.37
C ARG A 13 26.71 2.07 -21.83
N ASN A 14 26.57 1.12 -22.74
CA ASN A 14 26.69 1.39 -24.18
C ASN A 14 25.65 2.42 -24.63
N TRP A 15 24.42 2.33 -24.12
CA TRP A 15 23.38 3.32 -24.39
C TRP A 15 23.75 4.72 -23.86
N LEU A 16 24.30 4.82 -22.65
CA LEU A 16 24.80 6.08 -22.07
C LEU A 16 25.88 6.72 -22.96
N GLU A 17 26.84 5.92 -23.45
CA GLU A 17 27.89 6.40 -24.36
C GLU A 17 27.32 6.92 -25.69
N GLN A 18 26.44 6.14 -26.32
CA GLN A 18 25.81 6.51 -27.60
C GLN A 18 25.02 7.82 -27.51
N HIS A 19 24.37 8.07 -26.38
CA HIS A 19 23.52 9.26 -26.16
C HIS A 19 24.23 10.38 -25.40
N SER A 20 25.53 10.23 -25.12
CA SER A 20 26.34 11.23 -24.41
C SER A 20 25.81 11.59 -23.02
N TYR A 21 25.30 10.60 -22.28
CA TYR A 21 24.97 10.69 -20.85
C TYR A 21 26.06 10.04 -20.00
N ASP A 22 26.17 10.45 -18.74
CA ASP A 22 27.18 9.95 -17.80
C ASP A 22 26.60 8.99 -16.76
N ALA A 23 25.30 9.12 -16.48
CA ALA A 23 24.56 8.20 -15.61
C ALA A 23 23.08 8.12 -15.99
N LEU A 24 22.42 7.03 -15.56
CA LEU A 24 20.97 6.81 -15.64
C LEU A 24 20.43 6.50 -14.23
N ILE A 25 19.33 7.16 -13.85
CA ILE A 25 18.56 6.85 -12.65
C ILE A 25 17.39 5.94 -13.03
N ILE A 26 17.22 4.83 -12.31
CA ILE A 26 16.16 3.85 -12.49
C ILE A 26 15.43 3.71 -11.15
N PRO A 27 14.31 4.42 -10.93
CA PRO A 27 13.51 4.24 -9.73
C PRO A 27 12.72 2.92 -9.79
N HIS A 28 12.10 2.54 -8.68
CA HIS A 28 11.15 1.43 -8.63
C HIS A 28 9.85 1.77 -9.39
N GLU A 29 9.38 3.01 -9.22
CA GLU A 29 8.09 3.48 -9.72
C GLU A 29 7.97 3.46 -11.26
N ASP A 30 6.73 3.28 -11.74
CA ASP A 30 6.36 3.41 -13.15
C ASP A 30 5.69 4.76 -13.46
N GLU A 31 5.08 4.91 -14.64
CA GLU A 31 4.46 6.16 -15.08
C GLU A 31 3.23 6.57 -14.25
N TYR A 32 2.66 5.62 -13.51
CA TYR A 32 1.53 5.84 -12.61
C TYR A 32 1.97 6.04 -11.16
N LEU A 33 3.27 5.87 -10.87
CA LEU A 33 3.88 6.04 -9.54
C LEU A 33 3.24 5.19 -8.44
N GLY A 34 2.63 4.07 -8.84
CA GLY A 34 1.98 3.11 -7.95
C GLY A 34 2.97 2.33 -7.10
N GLU A 35 2.48 1.81 -5.98
CA GLU A 35 3.26 0.89 -5.12
C GLU A 35 3.49 -0.47 -5.78
N TYR A 36 2.47 -0.97 -6.48
CA TYR A 36 2.55 -2.19 -7.28
C TYR A 36 2.75 -1.80 -8.74
N VAL A 37 3.77 -2.40 -9.37
CA VAL A 37 4.13 -2.10 -10.76
C VAL A 37 3.74 -3.30 -11.62
N PRO A 38 3.02 -3.11 -12.75
CA PRO A 38 2.76 -4.19 -13.69
C PRO A 38 4.07 -4.84 -14.17
N ALA A 39 4.08 -6.15 -14.41
CA ALA A 39 5.30 -6.88 -14.79
C ALA A 39 6.02 -6.31 -16.03
N HIS A 40 5.31 -5.67 -16.96
CA HIS A 40 5.91 -5.01 -18.13
C HIS A 40 6.58 -3.67 -17.80
N ASN A 41 6.36 -3.09 -16.62
CA ASN A 41 6.92 -1.83 -16.14
C ASN A 41 7.98 -2.03 -15.04
N GLU A 42 8.28 -3.27 -14.66
CA GLU A 42 9.25 -3.69 -13.63
C GLU A 42 10.72 -3.47 -14.06
N ARG A 43 11.08 -2.22 -14.33
CA ARG A 43 12.36 -1.80 -14.89
C ARG A 43 13.52 -1.94 -13.90
N LEU A 44 13.28 -1.65 -12.61
CA LEU A 44 14.28 -1.84 -11.56
C LEU A 44 14.60 -3.33 -11.40
N LEU A 45 13.57 -4.19 -11.34
CA LEU A 45 13.72 -5.64 -11.32
C LEU A 45 14.47 -6.14 -12.55
N TRP A 46 14.12 -5.68 -13.75
CA TRP A 46 14.85 -6.06 -14.96
C TRP A 46 16.34 -5.68 -14.89
N ALA A 47 16.65 -4.46 -14.45
CA ALA A 47 18.02 -3.96 -14.42
C ALA A 47 18.89 -4.62 -13.33
N THR A 48 18.30 -5.07 -12.22
CA THR A 48 19.05 -5.44 -11.00
C THR A 48 18.76 -6.83 -10.44
N GLY A 49 17.61 -7.41 -10.77
CA GLY A 49 17.09 -8.62 -10.10
C GLY A 49 16.37 -8.37 -8.77
N PHE A 50 16.29 -7.11 -8.30
CA PHE A 50 15.65 -6.76 -7.04
C PHE A 50 14.12 -6.71 -7.16
N THR A 51 13.41 -7.43 -6.28
CA THR A 51 11.94 -7.54 -6.27
C THR A 51 11.27 -6.78 -5.11
N GLY A 52 12.00 -5.96 -4.36
CA GLY A 52 11.41 -5.21 -3.25
C GLY A 52 10.63 -3.99 -3.73
N SER A 53 9.55 -3.65 -3.02
CA SER A 53 8.62 -2.57 -3.43
C SER A 53 9.14 -1.13 -3.24
N ALA A 54 10.40 -0.97 -2.81
CA ALA A 54 11.03 0.34 -2.70
C ALA A 54 12.53 0.26 -2.95
N GLY A 55 12.99 1.05 -3.91
CA GLY A 55 14.41 1.19 -4.21
C GLY A 55 14.65 2.03 -5.46
N ALA A 56 15.93 2.25 -5.74
CA ALA A 56 16.38 2.84 -6.99
C ALA A 56 17.74 2.26 -7.35
N ALA A 57 18.05 2.18 -8.64
CA ALA A 57 19.38 1.90 -9.13
C ALA A 57 19.93 3.12 -9.87
N VAL A 58 21.24 3.32 -9.76
CA VAL A 58 21.97 4.29 -10.57
C VAL A 58 23.10 3.58 -11.28
N ILE A 59 23.14 3.72 -12.60
CA ILE A 59 24.19 3.16 -13.45
C ILE A 59 24.94 4.32 -14.08
N THR A 60 26.26 4.38 -13.83
CA THR A 60 27.18 5.28 -14.52
C THR A 60 27.97 4.51 -15.57
N ARG A 61 28.78 5.19 -16.37
CA ARG A 61 29.68 4.54 -17.34
C ARG A 61 30.67 3.55 -16.70
N GLY A 62 31.06 3.77 -15.44
CA GLY A 62 32.06 2.95 -14.75
C GLY A 62 31.52 2.16 -13.55
N ASN A 63 30.50 2.68 -12.86
CA ASN A 63 30.05 2.20 -11.56
C ASN A 63 28.53 1.96 -11.58
N ALA A 64 28.01 1.15 -10.67
CA ALA A 64 26.58 1.03 -10.43
C ALA A 64 26.29 0.83 -8.94
N ALA A 65 25.17 1.37 -8.48
CA ALA A 65 24.72 1.21 -7.10
C ALA A 65 23.20 1.00 -7.06
N ILE A 66 22.74 0.19 -6.10
CA ILE A 66 21.34 0.04 -5.75
C ILE A 66 21.10 0.57 -4.34
N PHE A 67 19.99 1.28 -4.20
CA PHE A 67 19.58 2.00 -3.01
C PHE A 67 18.27 1.40 -2.52
N VAL A 68 18.24 0.91 -1.28
CA VAL A 68 17.04 0.33 -0.66
C VAL A 68 16.86 0.90 0.75
N ASP A 69 15.64 0.92 1.26
CA ASP A 69 15.39 1.29 2.67
C ASP A 69 15.63 0.11 3.63
N GLY A 70 15.48 0.37 4.94
CA GLY A 70 15.73 -0.59 6.01
C GLY A 70 15.02 -1.94 5.85
N ARG A 71 13.84 -1.96 5.20
CA ARG A 71 13.02 -3.16 5.02
C ARG A 71 13.69 -4.20 4.12
N TYR A 72 14.55 -3.77 3.19
CA TYR A 72 15.08 -4.60 2.11
C TYR A 72 16.59 -4.82 2.17
N THR A 73 17.26 -4.41 3.26
CA THR A 73 18.73 -4.52 3.41
C THR A 73 19.26 -5.96 3.31
N VAL A 74 18.49 -6.94 3.80
CA VAL A 74 18.79 -8.38 3.68
C VAL A 74 18.45 -8.89 2.28
N GLN A 75 17.27 -8.54 1.77
CA GLN A 75 16.77 -9.01 0.46
C GLN A 75 17.70 -8.58 -0.68
N VAL A 76 18.15 -7.33 -0.71
CA VAL A 76 19.02 -6.82 -1.78
C VAL A 76 20.31 -7.62 -1.90
N ARG A 77 20.86 -8.10 -0.78
CA ARG A 77 22.11 -8.90 -0.74
C ARG A 77 21.92 -10.33 -1.25
N LYS A 78 20.68 -10.84 -1.21
CA LYS A 78 20.33 -12.17 -1.73
C LYS A 78 20.03 -12.12 -3.24
N GLN A 79 19.48 -11.01 -3.73
CA GLN A 79 18.94 -10.92 -5.09
C GLN A 79 19.87 -10.20 -6.09
N VAL A 80 20.57 -9.17 -5.65
CA VAL A 80 21.39 -8.33 -6.52
C VAL A 80 22.85 -8.81 -6.50
N PRO A 81 23.57 -8.78 -7.64
CA PRO A 81 24.97 -9.16 -7.69
C PRO A 81 25.91 -8.06 -7.15
N ALA A 82 26.64 -8.37 -6.07
CA ALA A 82 27.55 -7.44 -5.39
C ALA A 82 28.81 -7.08 -6.21
N ASP A 83 29.14 -7.88 -7.22
CA ASP A 83 30.22 -7.60 -8.17
C ASP A 83 29.81 -6.56 -9.24
N VAL A 84 28.51 -6.31 -9.40
CA VAL A 84 27.97 -5.31 -10.34
C VAL A 84 27.49 -4.06 -9.60
N PHE A 85 26.79 -4.22 -8.48
CA PHE A 85 26.17 -3.12 -7.73
C PHE A 85 26.74 -2.95 -6.33
N GLU A 86 27.06 -1.71 -5.98
CA GLU A 86 27.22 -1.29 -4.59
C GLU A 86 25.84 -1.20 -3.89
N TYR A 87 25.75 -1.64 -2.64
CA TYR A 87 24.53 -1.54 -1.83
C TYR A 87 24.58 -0.29 -0.94
N ARG A 88 23.57 0.56 -1.06
CA ARG A 88 23.45 1.82 -0.30
C ARG A 88 22.08 1.93 0.35
N HIS A 89 21.99 2.74 1.41
CA HIS A 89 20.71 3.03 2.05
C HIS A 89 19.99 4.18 1.31
N LEU A 90 18.73 3.99 0.91
CA LEU A 90 17.96 4.96 0.12
C LEU A 90 17.78 6.32 0.81
N ILE A 91 17.55 6.31 2.13
CA ILE A 91 17.31 7.52 2.93
C ILE A 91 18.59 8.12 3.52
N GLU A 92 19.42 7.32 4.20
CA GLU A 92 20.65 7.78 4.86
C GLU A 92 21.78 8.09 3.86
N GLU A 93 21.82 7.43 2.71
CA GLU A 93 22.83 7.58 1.66
C GLU A 93 22.17 7.84 0.29
N PRO A 94 21.39 8.92 0.12
CA PRO A 94 20.53 9.10 -1.05
C PRO A 94 21.32 9.18 -2.36
N PHE A 95 20.77 8.58 -3.41
CA PHE A 95 21.44 8.40 -4.70
C PHE A 95 21.88 9.70 -5.40
N LEU A 96 21.18 10.82 -5.16
CA LEU A 96 21.60 12.13 -5.67
C LEU A 96 22.92 12.59 -5.04
N GLY A 97 23.10 12.38 -3.73
CA GLY A 97 24.36 12.67 -3.05
C GLY A 97 25.47 11.69 -3.45
N TRP A 98 25.14 10.42 -3.69
CA TRP A 98 26.10 9.48 -4.26
C TRP A 98 26.58 9.95 -5.64
N LEU A 99 25.67 10.35 -6.53
CA LEU A 99 26.01 10.84 -7.87
C LEU A 99 27.02 11.99 -7.89
N THR A 100 26.93 12.95 -6.97
CA THR A 100 27.87 14.09 -6.91
C THR A 100 29.27 13.67 -6.49
N THR A 101 29.42 12.55 -5.78
CA THR A 101 30.73 11.96 -5.44
C THR A 101 31.32 11.13 -6.56
N GLN A 102 30.49 10.58 -7.46
CA GLN A 102 30.92 9.65 -8.51
C GLN A 102 31.21 10.33 -9.86
N LEU A 103 30.57 11.47 -10.12
CA LEU A 103 30.63 12.13 -11.42
C LEU A 103 31.42 13.43 -11.38
N ALA A 104 32.00 13.79 -12.52
CA ALA A 104 32.60 15.11 -12.69
C ALA A 104 31.53 16.21 -12.66
N SER A 105 31.93 17.42 -12.27
CA SER A 105 31.05 18.58 -12.35
C SER A 105 30.49 18.75 -13.75
N ARG A 106 29.19 19.08 -13.84
CA ARG A 106 28.40 19.25 -15.06
C ARG A 106 28.21 17.96 -15.87
N ALA A 107 28.43 16.79 -15.28
CA ALA A 107 28.05 15.53 -15.92
C ALA A 107 26.52 15.45 -16.13
N LYS A 108 26.10 14.78 -17.20
CA LYS A 108 24.70 14.64 -17.60
C LYS A 108 24.10 13.36 -17.02
N VAL A 109 23.11 13.53 -16.16
CA VAL A 109 22.39 12.43 -15.53
C VAL A 109 21.03 12.28 -16.21
N ALA A 110 20.84 11.18 -16.93
CA ALA A 110 19.58 10.82 -17.56
C ALA A 110 18.55 10.36 -16.52
N TYR A 111 17.32 10.79 -16.68
CA TYR A 111 16.16 10.30 -15.93
C TYR A 111 14.93 10.29 -16.83
N ASP A 112 14.02 9.34 -16.62
CA ASP A 112 12.71 9.34 -17.27
C ASP A 112 11.74 10.18 -16.44
N PRO A 113 11.23 11.32 -16.96
CA PRO A 113 10.35 12.19 -16.19
C PRO A 113 9.00 11.55 -15.86
N ARG A 114 8.62 10.44 -16.51
CA ARG A 114 7.40 9.71 -16.15
C ARG A 114 7.57 8.86 -14.89
N MET A 115 8.78 8.45 -14.55
CA MET A 115 9.05 7.54 -13.42
C MET A 115 9.35 8.27 -12.11
N HIS A 116 9.29 9.60 -12.11
CA HIS A 116 9.64 10.41 -10.95
C HIS A 116 8.56 11.42 -10.64
N ARG A 117 8.21 11.56 -9.36
CA ARG A 117 7.30 12.61 -8.87
C ARG A 117 7.78 14.00 -9.26
N ALA A 118 6.85 14.92 -9.53
CA ALA A 118 7.19 16.33 -9.78
C ALA A 118 7.88 16.99 -8.57
N SER A 119 7.48 16.61 -7.35
CA SER A 119 8.16 17.02 -6.11
C SER A 119 9.61 16.53 -6.04
N TRP A 120 9.88 15.29 -6.45
CA TRP A 120 11.23 14.77 -6.56
C TRP A 120 12.05 15.59 -7.55
N LEU A 121 11.51 15.91 -8.73
CA LEU A 121 12.26 16.68 -9.73
C LEU A 121 12.66 18.05 -9.19
N SER A 122 11.74 18.75 -8.53
CA SER A 122 12.01 20.06 -7.94
C SER A 122 13.11 19.99 -6.87
N ALA A 123 13.06 18.99 -5.99
CA ALA A 123 14.07 18.74 -4.98
C ALA A 123 15.42 18.36 -5.60
N ALA A 124 15.42 17.49 -6.61
CA ALA A 124 16.62 17.00 -7.28
C ALA A 124 17.34 18.10 -8.06
N GLN A 125 16.59 18.96 -8.76
CA GLN A 125 17.15 20.14 -9.43
C GLN A 125 17.82 21.09 -8.44
N THR A 126 17.20 21.29 -7.27
CA THR A 126 17.78 22.12 -6.20
C THR A 126 19.04 21.49 -5.62
N ALA A 127 19.01 20.19 -5.33
CA ALA A 127 20.13 19.45 -4.74
C ALA A 127 21.35 19.35 -5.67
N LEU A 128 21.13 19.37 -6.99
CA LEU A 128 22.19 19.22 -8.00
C LEU A 128 22.60 20.53 -8.68
N ASP A 129 22.03 21.68 -8.28
CA ASP A 129 22.31 22.95 -8.92
C ASP A 129 23.81 23.30 -8.89
N GLY A 130 24.35 23.69 -10.04
CA GLY A 130 25.78 23.95 -10.21
C GLY A 130 26.68 22.69 -10.24
N GLU A 131 26.21 21.55 -9.76
CA GLU A 131 26.99 20.31 -9.63
C GLU A 131 26.79 19.35 -10.82
N LEU A 132 25.56 18.97 -11.13
CA LEU A 132 25.23 17.99 -12.18
C LEU A 132 24.07 18.49 -13.06
N HIS A 133 23.95 17.93 -14.27
CA HIS A 133 22.87 18.26 -15.20
C HIS A 133 21.85 17.12 -15.32
N LEU A 134 20.73 17.25 -14.61
CA LEU A 134 19.57 16.38 -14.83
C LEU A 134 18.99 16.59 -16.22
N SER A 135 18.94 15.51 -17.00
CA SER A 135 18.52 15.53 -18.40
C SER A 135 17.36 14.56 -18.61
N PRO A 136 16.14 15.04 -18.90
CA PRO A 136 15.00 14.16 -19.15
C PRO A 136 15.21 13.40 -20.47
N VAL A 137 14.84 12.12 -20.48
CA VAL A 137 14.73 11.32 -21.70
C VAL A 137 13.28 11.29 -22.20
N SER A 138 13.07 11.19 -23.51
CA SER A 138 11.72 11.04 -24.10
C SER A 138 11.18 9.62 -23.95
N ASP A 139 12.08 8.65 -24.14
CA ASP A 139 11.83 7.23 -24.18
C ASP A 139 12.73 6.53 -23.17
N ASN A 140 12.18 5.57 -22.43
CA ASN A 140 12.94 4.84 -21.44
C ASN A 140 13.97 3.91 -22.12
N PRO A 141 15.27 3.98 -21.78
CA PRO A 141 16.28 3.12 -22.41
C PRO A 141 16.07 1.64 -22.13
N ILE A 142 15.50 1.29 -20.97
CA ILE A 142 15.25 -0.10 -20.61
C ILE A 142 14.23 -0.72 -21.58
N ASP A 143 13.20 0.04 -21.93
CA ASP A 143 12.15 -0.43 -22.85
C ASP A 143 12.71 -0.78 -24.24
N GLN A 144 13.78 -0.11 -24.67
CA GLN A 144 14.46 -0.38 -25.94
C GLN A 144 15.37 -1.62 -25.87
N LEU A 145 15.89 -1.93 -24.69
CA LEU A 145 16.85 -3.01 -24.45
C LEU A 145 16.20 -4.31 -23.96
N TRP A 146 14.98 -4.23 -23.42
CA TRP A 146 14.23 -5.35 -22.87
C TRP A 146 13.55 -6.17 -23.98
N GLN A 147 14.32 -7.07 -24.60
CA GLN A 147 13.86 -7.87 -25.75
C GLN A 147 12.67 -8.79 -25.45
N ASP A 148 12.62 -9.34 -24.23
CA ASP A 148 11.58 -10.24 -23.72
C ASP A 148 10.62 -9.52 -22.76
N ARG A 149 10.37 -8.23 -22.98
CA ARG A 149 9.46 -7.43 -22.16
C ARG A 149 8.06 -8.07 -22.15
N PRO A 150 7.48 -8.35 -20.96
CA PRO A 150 6.12 -8.85 -20.86
C PRO A 150 5.13 -7.94 -21.59
N GLN A 151 4.06 -8.53 -22.12
CA GLN A 151 2.98 -7.73 -22.70
C GLN A 151 2.17 -7.07 -21.58
N PRO A 152 1.62 -5.86 -21.81
CA PRO A 152 0.68 -5.26 -20.88
C PRO A 152 -0.50 -6.18 -20.59
N GLN A 153 -0.86 -6.31 -19.31
CA GLN A 153 -2.05 -7.01 -18.89
C GLN A 153 -3.23 -6.05 -18.92
N GLU A 154 -4.25 -6.39 -19.71
CA GLU A 154 -5.48 -5.62 -19.80
C GLU A 154 -6.64 -6.46 -19.27
N SER A 155 -7.22 -5.99 -18.19
CA SER A 155 -8.38 -6.61 -17.55
C SER A 155 -9.70 -6.08 -18.11
N GLU A 156 -10.78 -6.81 -17.85
CA GLU A 156 -12.13 -6.30 -18.07
C GLU A 156 -12.46 -5.17 -17.10
N VAL A 157 -13.07 -4.11 -17.61
CA VAL A 157 -13.55 -3.00 -16.78
C VAL A 157 -14.88 -3.38 -16.14
N ARG A 158 -14.96 -3.25 -14.81
CA ARG A 158 -16.18 -3.42 -14.03
C ARG A 158 -16.83 -2.07 -13.77
N LEU A 159 -18.14 -1.98 -14.02
CA LEU A 159 -18.97 -0.85 -13.61
C LEU A 159 -19.50 -1.11 -12.19
N MET A 160 -19.28 -0.16 -11.28
CA MET A 160 -19.66 -0.31 -9.86
C MET A 160 -21.08 0.21 -9.60
N ASP A 161 -21.99 -0.69 -9.23
CA ASP A 161 -23.38 -0.36 -8.93
C ASP A 161 -23.50 0.58 -7.71
N LEU A 162 -24.50 1.47 -7.71
CA LEU A 162 -24.75 2.41 -6.61
C LEU A 162 -25.05 1.72 -5.28
N THR A 163 -25.52 0.48 -5.29
CA THR A 163 -25.68 -0.35 -4.08
C THR A 163 -24.34 -0.71 -3.42
N LEU A 164 -23.22 -0.63 -4.15
CA LEU A 164 -21.87 -0.84 -3.63
C LEU A 164 -21.16 0.47 -3.28
N VAL A 165 -21.39 1.54 -4.05
CA VAL A 165 -20.60 2.79 -3.92
C VAL A 165 -21.37 3.98 -3.36
N GLY A 166 -22.70 3.92 -3.25
CA GLY A 166 -23.55 4.92 -2.59
C GLY A 166 -23.68 6.29 -3.28
N GLN A 167 -22.79 6.65 -4.20
CA GLN A 167 -22.77 7.94 -4.89
C GLN A 167 -22.44 7.77 -6.37
N SER A 168 -23.18 8.47 -7.23
CA SER A 168 -22.99 8.40 -8.69
C SER A 168 -21.72 9.11 -9.15
N SER A 169 -21.17 8.69 -10.30
CA SER A 169 -20.02 9.38 -10.89
C SER A 169 -20.35 10.84 -11.21
N THR A 170 -21.58 11.13 -11.65
CA THR A 170 -22.04 12.51 -11.92
C THR A 170 -21.96 13.38 -10.65
N ASP A 171 -22.42 12.86 -9.52
CA ASP A 171 -22.39 13.61 -8.25
C ASP A 171 -20.95 13.80 -7.75
N LYS A 172 -20.12 12.77 -7.83
CA LYS A 172 -18.68 12.86 -7.50
C LYS A 172 -18.00 13.93 -8.34
N ARG A 173 -18.19 13.91 -9.67
CA ARG A 173 -17.61 14.94 -10.56
C ARG A 173 -18.07 16.34 -10.24
N ALA A 174 -19.35 16.53 -9.86
CA ALA A 174 -19.86 17.83 -9.45
C ALA A 174 -19.18 18.33 -8.15
N GLU A 175 -18.98 17.45 -7.17
CA GLU A 175 -18.24 17.75 -5.94
C GLU A 175 -16.78 18.12 -6.24
N ILE A 176 -16.08 17.32 -7.05
CA ILE A 176 -14.69 17.60 -7.44
C ILE A 176 -14.58 18.92 -8.22
N ALA A 177 -15.52 19.21 -9.12
CA ALA A 177 -15.56 20.48 -9.84
C ALA A 177 -15.72 21.69 -8.90
N ALA A 178 -16.49 21.55 -7.82
CA ALA A 178 -16.61 22.60 -6.79
C ALA A 178 -15.30 22.80 -6.02
N LEU A 179 -14.55 21.74 -5.71
CA LEU A 179 -13.22 21.82 -5.09
C LEU A 179 -12.20 22.51 -6.01
N ILE A 180 -12.21 22.17 -7.31
CA ILE A 180 -11.40 22.84 -8.34
C ILE A 180 -11.72 24.34 -8.40
N ALA A 181 -13.01 24.68 -8.43
CA ALA A 181 -13.47 26.07 -8.45
C ALA A 181 -13.02 26.85 -7.19
N ALA A 182 -13.07 26.22 -6.01
CA ALA A 182 -12.64 26.82 -4.74
C ALA A 182 -11.13 27.14 -4.72
N LYS A 183 -10.32 26.36 -5.44
CA LYS A 183 -8.89 26.65 -5.67
C LYS A 183 -8.62 27.65 -6.80
N LYS A 184 -9.67 28.17 -7.44
CA LYS A 184 -9.60 29.11 -8.57
C LYS A 184 -8.87 28.50 -9.78
N ALA A 185 -8.97 27.19 -9.94
CA ALA A 185 -8.44 26.46 -11.09
C ALA A 185 -9.55 26.26 -12.15
N ASP A 186 -9.13 26.02 -13.39
CA ASP A 186 -10.00 25.69 -14.52
C ASP A 186 -10.13 24.17 -14.69
N ALA A 187 -9.10 23.41 -14.31
CA ALA A 187 -9.07 21.95 -14.35
C ALA A 187 -8.13 21.38 -13.28
N ALA A 188 -8.26 20.09 -13.00
CA ALA A 188 -7.31 19.27 -12.26
C ALA A 188 -6.87 18.08 -13.11
N LEU A 189 -5.57 17.82 -13.12
CA LEU A 189 -5.00 16.59 -13.67
C LEU A 189 -5.02 15.50 -12.59
N LEU A 190 -5.59 14.35 -12.93
CA LEU A 190 -5.57 13.16 -12.09
C LEU A 190 -4.63 12.12 -12.70
N THR A 191 -3.68 11.66 -11.88
CA THR A 191 -2.70 10.62 -12.23
C THR A 191 -2.85 9.38 -11.36
N GLU A 192 -3.39 9.52 -10.15
CA GLU A 192 -3.69 8.39 -9.26
C GLU A 192 -4.83 7.55 -9.85
N LEU A 193 -4.52 6.28 -10.13
CA LEU A 193 -5.43 5.35 -10.78
C LEU A 193 -6.70 5.11 -9.95
N ASP A 194 -6.55 5.03 -8.63
CA ASP A 194 -7.64 4.78 -7.69
C ASP A 194 -8.58 6.00 -7.56
N SER A 195 -8.06 7.23 -7.61
CA SER A 195 -8.86 8.47 -7.72
C SER A 195 -9.72 8.46 -8.98
N ILE A 196 -9.15 8.12 -10.14
CA ILE A 196 -9.89 8.08 -11.41
C ILE A 196 -10.95 6.97 -11.37
N CYS A 197 -10.59 5.78 -10.90
CA CYS A 197 -11.50 4.65 -10.74
C CYS A 197 -12.64 4.95 -9.76
N TRP A 198 -12.37 5.63 -8.66
CA TRP A 198 -13.39 6.09 -7.71
C TRP A 198 -14.32 7.14 -8.31
N LEU A 199 -13.75 8.13 -9.01
CA LEU A 199 -14.51 9.24 -9.62
C LEU A 199 -15.49 8.71 -10.66
N LEU A 200 -15.07 7.73 -11.46
CA LEU A 200 -15.86 7.14 -12.55
C LEU A 200 -16.67 5.90 -12.13
N ASN A 201 -16.57 5.48 -10.86
CA ASN A 201 -17.18 4.24 -10.36
C ASN A 201 -16.84 3.02 -11.25
N ILE A 202 -15.57 2.89 -11.63
CA ILE A 202 -15.07 1.75 -12.41
C ILE A 202 -13.96 1.04 -11.65
N ARG A 203 -13.74 -0.24 -11.95
CA ARG A 203 -12.62 -1.05 -11.43
C ARG A 203 -12.03 -1.90 -12.55
N GLY A 204 -10.82 -2.38 -12.35
CA GLY A 204 -10.15 -3.37 -13.20
C GLY A 204 -9.13 -4.14 -12.37
N LEU A 205 -8.32 -4.94 -13.02
CA LEU A 205 -7.20 -5.70 -12.46
C LEU A 205 -5.98 -5.55 -13.39
N ASP A 206 -5.75 -4.34 -13.92
CA ASP A 206 -4.57 -4.08 -14.76
C ASP A 206 -3.28 -4.08 -13.92
N VAL A 207 -3.41 -3.78 -12.63
CA VAL A 207 -2.37 -3.88 -11.61
C VAL A 207 -2.77 -4.99 -10.66
N SER A 208 -1.89 -5.96 -10.41
CA SER A 208 -2.16 -7.04 -9.45
C SER A 208 -2.43 -6.44 -8.06
N ARG A 209 -3.36 -7.03 -7.31
CA ARG A 209 -3.73 -6.63 -5.94
C ARG A 209 -4.41 -5.26 -5.78
N LEU A 210 -4.33 -4.40 -6.81
CA LEU A 210 -4.91 -3.07 -6.85
C LEU A 210 -6.02 -3.01 -7.91
N PRO A 211 -7.31 -2.92 -7.52
CA PRO A 211 -8.42 -3.05 -8.45
C PRO A 211 -8.67 -1.77 -9.28
N VAL A 212 -7.73 -1.44 -10.15
CA VAL A 212 -7.73 -0.25 -11.01
C VAL A 212 -7.48 -0.61 -12.47
N VAL A 213 -7.73 0.36 -13.35
CA VAL A 213 -7.30 0.31 -14.75
C VAL A 213 -6.23 1.36 -15.01
N LEU A 214 -5.27 1.05 -15.87
CA LEU A 214 -4.20 1.99 -16.24
C LEU A 214 -4.79 3.11 -17.11
N CYS A 215 -4.88 4.32 -16.57
CA CYS A 215 -5.56 5.44 -17.20
C CYS A 215 -5.07 6.80 -16.68
N HIS A 216 -5.50 7.86 -17.36
CA HIS A 216 -5.34 9.25 -16.88
C HIS A 216 -6.65 10.00 -17.02
N ALA A 217 -6.82 11.09 -16.27
CA ALA A 217 -7.98 11.97 -16.44
C ALA A 217 -7.66 13.44 -16.25
N ILE A 218 -8.38 14.30 -16.96
CA ILE A 218 -8.45 15.75 -16.69
C ILE A 218 -9.88 16.07 -16.31
N VAL A 219 -10.09 16.54 -15.08
CA VAL A 219 -11.40 16.98 -14.59
C VAL A 219 -11.49 18.49 -14.72
N HIS A 220 -12.54 18.97 -15.36
CA HIS A 220 -12.75 20.40 -15.58
C HIS A 220 -13.67 20.99 -14.52
N ARG A 221 -13.57 22.31 -14.33
CA ARG A 221 -14.41 23.08 -13.41
C ARG A 221 -15.91 22.99 -13.70
N ASP A 222 -16.31 22.57 -14.90
CA ASP A 222 -17.71 22.33 -15.29
C ASP A 222 -18.20 20.89 -15.03
N ALA A 223 -17.41 20.09 -14.30
CA ALA A 223 -17.63 18.67 -14.02
C ALA A 223 -17.51 17.74 -15.24
N SER A 224 -17.07 18.25 -16.40
CA SER A 224 -16.70 17.39 -17.51
C SER A 224 -15.32 16.76 -17.31
N VAL A 225 -15.11 15.59 -17.89
CA VAL A 225 -13.88 14.80 -17.75
C VAL A 225 -13.39 14.37 -19.10
N ASP A 226 -12.10 14.60 -19.37
CA ASP A 226 -11.38 13.91 -20.44
C ASP A 226 -10.71 12.67 -19.82
N PHE A 227 -11.20 11.49 -20.18
CA PHE A 227 -10.73 10.19 -19.70
C PHE A 227 -9.87 9.53 -20.77
N PHE A 228 -8.62 9.22 -20.44
CA PHE A 228 -7.63 8.64 -21.36
C PHE A 228 -7.53 7.15 -21.13
N PHE A 229 -8.22 6.38 -21.98
CA PHE A 229 -8.38 4.94 -21.86
C PHE A 229 -8.81 4.34 -23.20
N LYS A 230 -8.43 3.09 -23.46
CA LYS A 230 -8.77 2.39 -24.71
C LYS A 230 -10.28 2.19 -24.81
N SER A 231 -10.90 2.83 -25.79
CA SER A 231 -12.35 2.84 -25.93
C SER A 231 -12.94 1.44 -26.17
N GLU A 232 -12.19 0.55 -26.82
CA GLU A 232 -12.55 -0.84 -27.08
C GLU A 232 -12.69 -1.71 -25.81
N ARG A 233 -12.07 -1.30 -24.70
CA ARG A 233 -12.15 -2.00 -23.41
C ARG A 233 -13.38 -1.62 -22.58
N LEU A 234 -14.14 -0.62 -23.02
CA LEU A 234 -15.29 -0.13 -22.25
C LEU A 234 -16.50 -1.07 -22.40
N PRO A 235 -17.13 -1.48 -21.29
CA PRO A 235 -18.24 -2.41 -21.31
C PRO A 235 -19.50 -1.70 -21.82
N LEU A 236 -20.44 -2.51 -22.31
CA LEU A 236 -21.80 -2.06 -22.58
C LEU A 236 -22.38 -1.43 -21.30
N GLY A 237 -22.98 -0.24 -21.43
CA GLY A 237 -23.55 0.50 -20.30
C GLY A 237 -22.61 1.51 -19.64
N PHE A 238 -21.36 1.66 -20.10
CA PHE A 238 -20.44 2.68 -19.57
C PHE A 238 -21.01 4.11 -19.66
N GLU A 239 -21.53 4.52 -20.82
CA GLU A 239 -22.09 5.87 -21.01
C GLU A 239 -23.24 6.22 -20.04
N PRO A 240 -24.30 5.40 -19.88
CA PRO A 240 -25.33 5.68 -18.90
C PRO A 240 -24.82 5.57 -17.45
N HIS A 241 -23.81 4.74 -17.19
CA HIS A 241 -23.20 4.57 -15.86
C HIS A 241 -22.45 5.82 -15.40
N VAL A 242 -21.59 6.40 -16.25
CA VAL A 242 -20.87 7.63 -15.92
C VAL A 242 -21.72 8.89 -16.11
N GLY A 243 -22.77 8.81 -16.94
CA GLY A 243 -23.62 9.95 -17.28
C GLY A 243 -22.96 10.93 -18.26
N GLN A 244 -23.60 12.08 -18.46
CA GLN A 244 -23.12 13.08 -19.41
C GLN A 244 -21.82 13.76 -18.95
N GLY A 245 -21.00 14.20 -19.92
CA GLY A 245 -19.82 15.02 -19.67
C GLY A 245 -18.49 14.26 -19.56
N VAL A 246 -18.47 12.94 -19.77
CA VAL A 246 -17.22 12.17 -19.88
C VAL A 246 -16.86 11.99 -21.37
N ARG A 247 -15.67 12.42 -21.76
CA ARG A 247 -15.12 12.26 -23.11
C ARG A 247 -13.97 11.25 -23.05
N VAL A 248 -14.13 10.14 -23.76
CA VAL A 248 -13.11 9.10 -23.83
C VAL A 248 -12.14 9.43 -24.96
N HIS A 249 -10.85 9.43 -24.66
CA HIS A 249 -9.77 9.59 -25.63
C HIS A 249 -8.83 8.39 -25.55
N GLU A 250 -8.25 8.00 -26.68
CA GLU A 250 -7.16 7.03 -26.67
C GLU A 250 -5.95 7.57 -25.89
N PRO A 251 -5.16 6.71 -25.21
CA PRO A 251 -4.01 7.14 -24.40
C PRO A 251 -3.02 8.04 -25.15
N ASP A 252 -2.77 7.77 -26.43
CA ASP A 252 -1.83 8.54 -27.28
C ASP A 252 -2.27 10.00 -27.50
N ALA A 253 -3.55 10.32 -27.29
CA ALA A 253 -4.06 11.68 -27.39
C ALA A 253 -3.72 12.56 -26.17
N LEU A 254 -3.19 11.99 -25.08
CA LEU A 254 -2.96 12.68 -23.81
C LEU A 254 -2.14 13.96 -23.98
N GLN A 255 -0.98 13.89 -24.63
CA GLN A 255 -0.13 15.05 -24.84
C GLN A 255 -0.84 16.15 -25.66
N ALA A 256 -1.60 15.77 -26.68
CA ALA A 256 -2.34 16.70 -27.51
C ALA A 256 -3.51 17.38 -26.76
N GLN A 257 -4.14 16.70 -25.79
CA GLN A 257 -5.16 17.30 -24.94
C GLN A 257 -4.55 18.22 -23.87
N LEU A 258 -3.41 17.87 -23.28
CA LEU A 258 -2.68 18.75 -22.37
C LEU A 258 -2.29 20.08 -23.05
N ALA A 259 -1.95 20.05 -24.34
CA ALA A 259 -1.65 21.26 -25.11
C ALA A 259 -2.84 22.23 -25.21
N LYS A 260 -4.09 21.75 -25.12
CA LYS A 260 -5.29 22.61 -25.15
C LYS A 260 -5.53 23.38 -23.85
N LEU A 261 -4.72 23.12 -22.81
CA LEU A 261 -4.77 23.83 -21.53
C LEU A 261 -3.88 25.08 -21.52
N GLU A 262 -3.35 25.51 -22.66
CA GLU A 262 -2.62 26.78 -22.81
C GLU A 262 -3.40 27.95 -22.18
N GLY A 263 -2.73 28.71 -21.31
CA GLY A 263 -3.31 29.86 -20.61
C GLY A 263 -4.33 29.51 -19.51
N ARG A 264 -4.66 28.23 -19.30
CA ARG A 264 -5.58 27.76 -18.24
C ARG A 264 -4.84 27.54 -16.92
N LYS A 265 -5.57 27.64 -15.82
CA LYS A 265 -5.07 27.30 -14.48
C LYS A 265 -5.33 25.83 -14.18
N VAL A 266 -4.28 25.04 -14.02
CA VAL A 266 -4.39 23.58 -13.87
C VAL A 266 -3.86 23.18 -12.49
N MET A 267 -4.70 22.53 -11.69
CA MET A 267 -4.27 21.86 -10.47
C MET A 267 -3.47 20.61 -10.81
N VAL A 268 -2.29 20.50 -10.21
CA VAL A 268 -1.41 19.34 -10.33
C VAL A 268 -0.88 19.03 -8.94
N ASP A 269 -1.00 17.77 -8.52
CA ASP A 269 -0.46 17.31 -7.24
C ASP A 269 1.02 16.93 -7.41
N PRO A 270 1.97 17.69 -6.86
CA PRO A 270 3.38 17.37 -7.01
C PRO A 270 3.81 16.09 -6.27
N ALA A 271 3.01 15.60 -5.32
CA ALA A 271 3.30 14.39 -4.55
C ALA A 271 2.91 13.11 -5.29
N THR A 272 1.90 13.16 -6.16
CA THR A 272 1.37 11.98 -6.87
C THR A 272 1.49 12.05 -8.38
N SER A 273 1.67 13.24 -8.98
CA SER A 273 1.90 13.36 -10.41
C SER A 273 3.37 13.19 -10.76
N ASN A 274 3.62 12.50 -11.88
CA ASN A 274 4.96 12.40 -12.43
C ASN A 274 5.43 13.75 -13.04
N ALA A 275 6.74 13.90 -13.14
CA ALA A 275 7.38 15.11 -13.60
C ALA A 275 7.08 15.42 -15.08
N TRP A 276 6.78 14.40 -15.89
CA TRP A 276 6.43 14.59 -17.31
C TRP A 276 5.20 15.47 -17.49
N PHE A 277 4.16 15.30 -16.67
CA PHE A 277 2.98 16.15 -16.71
C PHE A 277 3.31 17.62 -16.41
N THR A 278 4.11 17.85 -15.36
CA THR A 278 4.55 19.20 -14.98
C THR A 278 5.34 19.86 -16.10
N LEU A 279 6.34 19.17 -16.64
CA LEU A 279 7.18 19.67 -17.72
C LEU A 279 6.36 19.94 -19.00
N THR A 280 5.43 19.04 -19.33
CA THR A 280 4.57 19.17 -20.51
C THR A 280 3.64 20.37 -20.37
N LEU A 281 2.92 20.51 -19.27
CA LEU A 281 2.02 21.64 -19.02
C LEU A 281 2.75 22.99 -18.95
N GLN A 282 3.96 23.02 -18.38
CA GLN A 282 4.78 24.23 -18.41
C GLN A 282 5.18 24.61 -19.85
N SER A 283 5.57 23.62 -20.66
CA SER A 283 5.95 23.86 -22.06
C SER A 283 4.79 24.37 -22.94
N THR A 284 3.54 24.05 -22.57
CA THR A 284 2.34 24.50 -23.28
C THR A 284 1.87 25.88 -22.84
N GLY A 285 2.46 26.47 -21.79
CA GLY A 285 2.04 27.76 -21.24
C GLY A 285 0.82 27.68 -20.31
N ALA A 286 0.49 26.50 -19.77
CA ALA A 286 -0.50 26.37 -18.71
C ALA A 286 0.03 26.96 -17.38
N GLN A 287 -0.87 27.52 -16.57
CA GLN A 287 -0.55 28.06 -15.24
C GLN A 287 -0.78 26.97 -14.19
N LEU A 288 0.30 26.40 -13.64
CA LEU A 288 0.20 25.35 -12.64
C LEU A 288 -0.18 25.88 -11.26
N ILE A 289 -1.12 25.19 -10.62
CA ILE A 289 -1.47 25.35 -9.20
C ILE A 289 -1.08 24.06 -8.49
N ASN A 290 -0.01 24.10 -7.70
CA ASN A 290 0.40 22.96 -6.89
C ASN A 290 -0.63 22.75 -5.77
N ALA A 291 -1.40 21.68 -5.85
CA ALA A 291 -2.43 21.33 -4.89
C ALA A 291 -2.68 19.83 -4.91
N ALA A 292 -3.04 19.26 -3.77
CA ALA A 292 -3.36 17.85 -3.66
C ALA A 292 -4.47 17.43 -4.65
N ASP A 293 -4.43 16.17 -5.10
CA ASP A 293 -5.49 15.59 -5.91
C ASP A 293 -6.85 15.81 -5.19
N PRO A 294 -7.83 16.45 -5.86
CA PRO A 294 -9.10 16.82 -5.23
C PRO A 294 -9.95 15.61 -4.82
N CYS A 295 -9.68 14.40 -5.32
CA CYS A 295 -10.40 13.18 -4.99
C CYS A 295 -9.93 12.55 -3.68
N LEU A 296 -8.73 12.87 -3.18
CA LEU A 296 -8.12 12.18 -2.03
C LEU A 296 -8.99 12.26 -0.78
N LEU A 297 -9.42 13.45 -0.38
CA LEU A 297 -10.22 13.65 0.84
C LEU A 297 -11.65 13.07 0.71
N PRO A 298 -12.41 13.34 -0.36
CA PRO A 298 -13.73 12.74 -0.54
C PRO A 298 -13.72 11.20 -0.58
N LYS A 299 -12.71 10.60 -1.23
CA LYS A 299 -12.56 9.14 -1.30
C LYS A 299 -12.13 8.52 0.03
N ALA A 300 -11.29 9.21 0.79
CA ALA A 300 -10.78 8.72 2.07
C ALA A 300 -11.88 8.54 3.13
N ALA A 301 -12.90 9.42 3.15
CA ALA A 301 -14.01 9.38 4.09
C ALA A 301 -15.22 8.65 3.48
N LYS A 302 -15.36 7.36 3.80
CA LYS A 302 -16.33 6.46 3.17
C LYS A 302 -17.75 6.88 3.52
N ASN A 303 -18.65 6.79 2.54
CA ASN A 303 -20.07 7.04 2.77
C ASN A 303 -20.74 5.83 3.46
N ALA A 304 -22.01 5.98 3.84
CA ALA A 304 -22.73 4.94 4.58
C ALA A 304 -22.83 3.59 3.84
N THR A 305 -22.94 3.61 2.50
CA THR A 305 -22.97 2.39 1.68
C THR A 305 -21.62 1.70 1.68
N GLU A 306 -20.55 2.45 1.42
CA GLU A 306 -19.18 1.93 1.43
C GLU A 306 -18.80 1.39 2.82
N ILE A 307 -19.18 2.08 3.91
CA ILE A 307 -18.97 1.61 5.28
C ILE A 307 -19.70 0.29 5.53
N ALA A 308 -20.96 0.17 5.08
CA ALA A 308 -21.74 -1.05 5.24
C ALA A 308 -21.10 -2.22 4.49
N GLY A 309 -20.61 -1.97 3.26
CA GLY A 309 -19.85 -2.92 2.47
C GLY A 309 -18.59 -3.38 3.18
N MET A 310 -17.75 -2.45 3.64
CA MET A 310 -16.51 -2.79 4.35
C MET A 310 -16.81 -3.60 5.61
N LYS A 311 -17.82 -3.23 6.40
CA LYS A 311 -18.23 -4.05 7.56
C LYS A 311 -18.63 -5.46 7.16
N ALA A 312 -19.37 -5.62 6.06
CA ALA A 312 -19.81 -6.93 5.59
C ALA A 312 -18.64 -7.79 5.09
N CYS A 313 -17.72 -7.24 4.28
CA CYS A 313 -16.59 -8.00 3.77
C CYS A 313 -15.62 -8.43 4.87
N HIS A 314 -15.39 -7.62 5.90
CA HIS A 314 -14.52 -7.99 7.04
C HIS A 314 -15.10 -9.13 7.89
N ILE A 315 -16.43 -9.29 7.95
CA ILE A 315 -17.07 -10.42 8.62
C ILE A 315 -16.82 -11.71 7.81
N ARG A 316 -16.94 -11.64 6.47
CA ARG A 316 -16.68 -12.79 5.58
C ARG A 316 -15.20 -13.17 5.56
N ASP A 317 -14.30 -12.20 5.50
CA ASP A 317 -12.86 -12.41 5.63
C ASP A 317 -12.49 -13.00 7.00
N GLY A 318 -13.19 -12.58 8.07
CA GLY A 318 -13.09 -13.18 9.39
C GLY A 318 -13.44 -14.66 9.43
N ALA A 319 -14.44 -15.10 8.65
CA ALA A 319 -14.76 -16.51 8.50
C ALA A 319 -13.64 -17.27 7.77
N ALA A 320 -13.08 -16.72 6.69
CA ALA A 320 -11.95 -17.31 5.98
C ALA A 320 -10.71 -17.47 6.89
N MET A 321 -10.36 -16.43 7.66
CA MET A 321 -9.28 -16.48 8.64
C MET A 321 -9.54 -17.54 9.73
N THR A 322 -10.77 -17.63 10.23
CA THR A 322 -11.15 -18.63 11.24
C THR A 322 -11.01 -20.06 10.71
N GLN A 323 -11.40 -20.32 9.46
CA GLN A 323 -11.19 -21.61 8.81
C GLN A 323 -9.71 -21.95 8.67
N PHE A 324 -8.89 -20.99 8.23
CA PHE A 324 -7.45 -21.17 8.10
C PHE A 324 -6.78 -21.49 9.45
N LEU A 325 -7.10 -20.72 10.50
CA LEU A 325 -6.51 -20.92 11.83
C LEU A 325 -6.94 -22.24 12.48
N CYS A 326 -8.20 -22.64 12.30
CA CYS A 326 -8.68 -23.97 12.69
C CYS A 326 -7.91 -25.09 11.97
N TRP A 327 -7.70 -24.94 10.65
CA TRP A 327 -6.93 -25.91 9.87
C TRP A 327 -5.46 -25.94 10.33
N LEU A 328 -4.84 -24.79 10.54
CA LEU A 328 -3.45 -24.68 10.99
C LEU A 328 -3.23 -25.41 12.32
N ASP A 329 -4.07 -25.14 13.32
CA ASP A 329 -3.98 -25.81 14.63
C ASP A 329 -4.12 -27.33 14.52
N LYS A 330 -5.00 -27.81 13.62
CA LYS A 330 -5.19 -29.25 13.36
C LYS A 330 -3.96 -29.89 12.71
N GLU A 331 -3.34 -29.21 11.75
CA GLU A 331 -2.11 -29.69 11.10
C GLU A 331 -0.96 -29.76 12.10
N VAL A 332 -0.75 -28.70 12.89
CA VAL A 332 0.27 -28.65 13.93
C VAL A 332 0.04 -29.72 15.00
N ALA A 333 -1.20 -29.92 15.46
CA ALA A 333 -1.55 -30.97 16.43
C ALA A 333 -1.30 -32.39 15.89
N ALA A 334 -1.39 -32.57 14.57
CA ALA A 334 -1.06 -33.83 13.92
C ALA A 334 0.43 -33.98 13.54
N GLY A 335 1.28 -33.03 13.97
CA GLY A 335 2.72 -33.03 13.69
C GLY A 335 3.09 -32.67 12.26
N ARG A 336 2.16 -32.08 11.48
CA ARG A 336 2.40 -31.59 10.12
C ARG A 336 2.76 -30.11 10.18
N LEU A 337 4.06 -29.83 10.01
CA LEU A 337 4.60 -28.49 9.96
C LEU A 337 4.85 -28.16 8.49
N HIS A 338 3.99 -27.32 7.92
CA HIS A 338 4.05 -26.91 6.52
C HIS A 338 5.06 -25.77 6.31
N ASP A 339 5.49 -25.58 5.07
CA ASP A 339 6.20 -24.35 4.70
C ASP A 339 5.26 -23.17 4.50
N GLU A 340 5.87 -21.98 4.49
CA GLU A 340 5.19 -20.71 4.35
C GLU A 340 4.35 -20.58 3.08
N ALA A 341 4.76 -21.21 1.96
CA ALA A 341 4.02 -21.19 0.70
C ALA A 341 2.72 -21.97 0.83
N VAL A 342 2.77 -23.20 1.36
CA VAL A 342 1.58 -24.02 1.60
C VAL A 342 0.60 -23.32 2.55
N LEU A 343 1.09 -22.60 3.55
CA LEU A 343 0.26 -21.81 4.46
C LEU A 343 -0.42 -20.63 3.76
N ALA A 344 0.33 -19.87 2.96
CA ALA A 344 -0.20 -18.74 2.19
C ALA A 344 -1.29 -19.21 1.21
N ASP A 345 -1.00 -20.26 0.43
CA ASP A 345 -1.94 -20.89 -0.50
C ASP A 345 -3.21 -21.36 0.22
N GLN A 346 -3.06 -21.97 1.40
CA GLN A 346 -4.21 -22.48 2.13
C GLN A 346 -5.12 -21.36 2.63
N LEU A 347 -4.54 -20.24 3.09
CA LEU A 347 -5.33 -19.07 3.47
C LEU A 347 -6.03 -18.43 2.27
N GLN A 348 -5.35 -18.33 1.13
CA GLN A 348 -5.99 -17.89 -0.13
C GLN A 348 -7.18 -18.78 -0.49
N ARG A 349 -7.04 -20.12 -0.44
CA ARG A 349 -8.15 -21.06 -0.70
C ARG A 349 -9.32 -20.87 0.26
N CYS A 350 -9.07 -20.47 1.51
CA CYS A 350 -10.15 -20.14 2.45
C CYS A 350 -10.91 -18.88 2.01
N ARG A 351 -10.22 -17.84 1.51
CA ARG A 351 -10.86 -16.62 0.98
C ARG A 351 -11.63 -16.88 -0.31
N GLU A 352 -11.10 -17.72 -1.20
CA GLU A 352 -11.71 -18.08 -2.49
C GLU A 352 -13.08 -18.78 -2.36
N GLN A 353 -13.45 -19.21 -1.15
CA GLN A 353 -14.81 -19.70 -0.87
C GLN A 353 -15.86 -18.59 -0.91
N ASP A 354 -15.49 -17.32 -0.73
CA ASP A 354 -16.38 -16.18 -0.92
C ASP A 354 -16.40 -15.80 -2.41
N PRO A 355 -17.55 -15.93 -3.10
CA PRO A 355 -17.66 -15.63 -4.53
C PRO A 355 -17.54 -14.13 -4.85
N THR A 356 -17.54 -13.26 -3.83
CA THR A 356 -17.34 -11.82 -3.99
C THR A 356 -15.86 -11.41 -3.95
N LEU A 357 -14.95 -12.33 -3.61
CA LEU A 357 -13.51 -12.11 -3.73
C LEU A 357 -13.14 -11.86 -5.20
N ALA A 358 -12.43 -10.77 -5.46
CA ALA A 358 -11.93 -10.38 -6.77
C ALA A 358 -10.43 -10.69 -6.94
N ASP A 359 -9.64 -10.44 -5.89
CA ASP A 359 -8.20 -10.72 -5.82
C ASP A 359 -7.79 -10.69 -4.32
N LEU A 360 -6.54 -11.03 -3.98
CA LEU A 360 -5.95 -10.60 -2.71
C LEU A 360 -5.65 -9.09 -2.76
N SER A 361 -5.59 -8.42 -1.61
CA SER A 361 -5.26 -6.99 -1.54
C SER A 361 -3.76 -6.70 -1.54
N PHE A 362 -2.94 -7.73 -1.31
CA PHE A 362 -1.49 -7.77 -1.43
C PHE A 362 -1.01 -9.23 -1.35
N ASP A 363 0.26 -9.49 -1.65
CA ASP A 363 0.84 -10.83 -1.50
C ASP A 363 0.94 -11.22 -0.03
N THR A 364 0.45 -12.41 0.33
CA THR A 364 0.42 -12.86 1.73
C THR A 364 1.81 -13.00 2.31
N ILE A 365 2.10 -12.24 3.36
CA ILE A 365 3.29 -12.40 4.19
C ILE A 365 3.00 -13.58 5.12
N SER A 366 3.51 -14.74 4.76
CA SER A 366 3.48 -15.96 5.56
C SER A 366 4.89 -16.20 6.09
N ALA A 367 5.13 -15.98 7.39
CA ALA A 367 6.47 -15.92 7.95
C ALA A 367 6.62 -16.76 9.22
N ALA A 368 7.47 -17.79 9.16
CA ALA A 368 7.75 -18.71 10.25
C ALA A 368 9.01 -18.30 11.02
N GLY A 369 8.91 -18.20 12.36
CA GLY A 369 10.08 -17.97 13.23
C GLY A 369 10.86 -16.71 12.84
N GLU A 370 12.16 -16.87 12.56
CA GLU A 370 13.07 -15.76 12.25
C GLU A 370 12.65 -14.96 11.01
N ASN A 371 11.96 -15.59 10.05
CA ASN A 371 11.47 -14.89 8.86
C ASN A 371 10.48 -13.79 9.21
N ALA A 372 9.70 -13.97 10.29
CA ALA A 372 8.75 -12.97 10.75
C ALA A 372 9.43 -11.68 11.25
N ALA A 373 10.75 -11.70 11.54
CA ALA A 373 11.50 -10.51 11.92
C ALA A 373 11.71 -9.51 10.74
N MET A 374 11.39 -9.90 9.51
CA MET A 374 11.44 -9.03 8.34
C MET A 374 10.03 -8.48 8.05
N CYS A 375 9.81 -7.18 8.23
CA CYS A 375 8.48 -6.56 8.16
C CYS A 375 7.72 -6.86 6.85
N HIS A 376 8.42 -6.84 5.72
CA HIS A 376 7.90 -7.06 4.36
C HIS A 376 8.41 -8.37 3.75
N TYR A 377 8.50 -9.42 4.57
CA TYR A 377 8.91 -10.74 4.10
C TYR A 377 7.95 -11.27 3.02
N ASN A 378 8.50 -11.74 1.90
CA ASN A 378 7.76 -12.61 0.98
C ASN A 378 8.58 -13.89 0.80
N HIS A 379 7.93 -15.03 1.00
CA HIS A 379 8.53 -16.36 0.86
C HIS A 379 8.98 -16.64 -0.58
N GLU A 380 8.35 -16.03 -1.58
CA GLU A 380 8.74 -16.11 -2.99
C GLU A 380 10.09 -15.44 -3.27
N ASN A 381 10.51 -14.51 -2.41
CA ASN A 381 11.82 -13.85 -2.50
C ASN A 381 12.95 -14.70 -1.91
N GLN A 382 12.65 -15.88 -1.34
CA GLN A 382 13.64 -16.82 -0.83
C GLN A 382 13.98 -17.92 -1.84
N PRO A 383 15.19 -18.51 -1.78
CA PRO A 383 15.50 -19.69 -2.59
C PRO A 383 14.55 -20.87 -2.35
N GLN A 384 14.05 -20.99 -1.11
CA GLN A 384 13.01 -21.92 -0.69
C GLN A 384 12.18 -21.27 0.44
N PRO A 385 10.86 -21.50 0.49
CA PRO A 385 10.02 -21.05 1.61
C PRO A 385 10.50 -21.63 2.94
N GLY A 386 10.40 -20.85 4.02
CA GLY A 386 10.71 -21.28 5.38
C GLY A 386 9.70 -22.31 5.90
N GLN A 387 10.13 -23.14 6.84
CA GLN A 387 9.30 -24.20 7.44
C GLN A 387 8.80 -23.78 8.83
N LEU A 388 7.57 -24.16 9.18
CA LEU A 388 7.12 -24.03 10.56
C LEU A 388 7.97 -24.87 11.51
N THR A 389 8.25 -24.33 12.69
CA THR A 389 8.96 -25.04 13.76
C THR A 389 8.15 -25.00 15.06
N MET A 390 8.23 -26.04 15.88
CA MET A 390 7.56 -26.05 17.19
C MET A 390 8.16 -25.03 18.16
N ASN A 391 7.33 -24.56 19.09
CA ASN A 391 7.64 -23.64 20.18
C ASN A 391 8.14 -22.26 19.71
N THR A 392 7.52 -21.76 18.65
CA THR A 392 7.82 -20.45 18.05
C THR A 392 6.53 -19.69 17.71
N LEU A 393 6.68 -18.56 17.03
CA LEU A 393 5.60 -17.76 16.47
C LEU A 393 5.53 -17.93 14.94
N TYR A 394 4.31 -17.93 14.41
CA TYR A 394 4.02 -17.77 12.99
C TYR A 394 3.26 -16.46 12.80
N LEU A 395 3.74 -15.62 11.89
CA LEU A 395 3.09 -14.38 11.50
C LEU A 395 2.47 -14.57 10.12
N VAL A 396 1.18 -14.27 10.02
CA VAL A 396 0.47 -14.20 8.74
C VAL A 396 -0.17 -12.83 8.60
N ASP A 397 0.23 -12.11 7.56
CA ASP A 397 -0.35 -10.85 7.15
C ASP A 397 -0.88 -10.95 5.73
N SER A 398 -2.14 -10.59 5.54
CA SER A 398 -2.88 -10.90 4.33
C SER A 398 -4.19 -10.12 4.24
N GLY A 399 -4.74 -10.00 3.04
CA GLY A 399 -6.06 -9.42 2.85
C GLY A 399 -6.71 -9.77 1.51
N GLY A 400 -7.97 -9.38 1.35
CA GLY A 400 -8.78 -9.64 0.17
C GLY A 400 -9.36 -8.36 -0.43
N GLN A 401 -9.48 -8.33 -1.75
CA GLN A 401 -10.29 -7.38 -2.49
C GLN A 401 -11.67 -8.00 -2.72
N TYR A 402 -12.69 -7.45 -2.07
CA TYR A 402 -14.10 -7.82 -2.25
C TYR A 402 -14.83 -6.70 -2.98
N GLN A 403 -15.90 -7.03 -3.70
CA GLN A 403 -16.65 -6.03 -4.49
C GLN A 403 -17.20 -4.86 -3.65
N ASP A 404 -17.38 -5.10 -2.34
CA ASP A 404 -17.91 -4.19 -1.33
C ASP A 404 -16.84 -3.73 -0.31
N GLY A 405 -15.55 -3.99 -0.53
CA GLY A 405 -14.50 -3.46 0.34
C GLY A 405 -13.14 -4.16 0.22
N THR A 406 -12.13 -3.57 0.84
CA THR A 406 -10.77 -4.12 0.92
C THR A 406 -10.46 -4.49 2.36
N THR A 407 -9.84 -5.66 2.59
CA THR A 407 -9.38 -6.09 3.92
C THR A 407 -7.87 -6.10 4.02
N ASP A 408 -7.40 -5.96 5.24
CA ASP A 408 -6.00 -6.07 5.65
C ASP A 408 -5.95 -6.58 7.10
N ILE A 409 -5.19 -7.64 7.35
CA ILE A 409 -5.13 -8.30 8.64
C ILE A 409 -3.84 -9.09 8.82
N THR A 410 -3.09 -8.66 9.84
CA THR A 410 -2.05 -9.47 10.47
C THR A 410 -2.52 -10.20 11.74
N ARG A 411 -2.19 -11.50 11.84
CA ARG A 411 -2.19 -12.27 13.09
C ARG A 411 -0.84 -12.94 13.31
N THR A 412 -0.34 -12.84 14.54
CA THR A 412 0.78 -13.65 15.01
C THR A 412 0.24 -14.73 15.95
N VAL A 413 0.50 -16.00 15.64
CA VAL A 413 -0.07 -17.17 16.33
C VAL A 413 1.01 -18.09 16.87
N ALA A 414 0.70 -18.80 17.95
CA ALA A 414 1.61 -19.75 18.59
C ALA A 414 1.69 -21.05 17.78
N ILE A 415 2.91 -21.53 17.52
CA ILE A 415 3.17 -22.88 17.04
C ILE A 415 3.73 -23.67 18.21
N GLY A 416 2.91 -24.47 18.88
CA GLY A 416 3.30 -25.14 20.13
C GLY A 416 3.30 -24.18 21.33
N GLN A 417 4.36 -24.19 22.14
CA GLN A 417 4.48 -23.37 23.34
C GLN A 417 5.50 -22.23 23.17
N PRO A 418 5.06 -20.97 22.97
CA PRO A 418 5.96 -19.84 22.85
C PRO A 418 6.66 -19.54 24.18
N SER A 419 7.89 -19.03 24.10
CA SER A 419 8.69 -18.66 25.26
C SER A 419 8.06 -17.51 26.06
N GLN A 420 8.51 -17.33 27.32
CA GLN A 420 8.04 -16.19 28.14
C GLN A 420 8.36 -14.85 27.47
N GLU A 421 9.54 -14.73 26.87
CA GLU A 421 9.92 -13.54 26.11
C GLU A 421 8.99 -13.29 24.92
N MET A 422 8.67 -14.31 24.12
CA MET A 422 7.70 -14.13 23.02
C MET A 422 6.35 -13.64 23.53
N LYS A 423 5.87 -14.15 24.67
CA LYS A 423 4.60 -13.73 25.27
C LYS A 423 4.62 -12.31 25.81
N ASP A 424 5.70 -11.92 26.49
CA ASP A 424 5.85 -10.58 27.04
C ASP A 424 5.86 -9.54 25.91
N GLN A 425 6.64 -9.79 24.86
CA GLN A 425 6.77 -8.93 23.69
C GLN A 425 5.45 -8.85 22.92
N PHE A 426 4.76 -9.97 22.72
CA PHE A 426 3.44 -10.00 22.09
C PHE A 426 2.44 -9.17 22.90
N THR A 427 2.50 -9.28 24.22
CA THR A 427 1.58 -8.53 25.08
C THR A 427 1.87 -7.03 25.06
N LEU A 428 3.14 -6.59 24.97
CA LEU A 428 3.47 -5.18 24.78
C LEU A 428 2.92 -4.62 23.47
N VAL A 429 3.03 -5.38 22.37
CA VAL A 429 2.43 -5.02 21.07
C VAL A 429 0.91 -4.94 21.19
N LEU A 430 0.28 -5.93 21.82
CA LEU A 430 -1.18 -5.96 22.05
C LEU A 430 -1.65 -4.74 22.86
N LYS A 431 -0.91 -4.35 23.91
CA LYS A 431 -1.24 -3.14 24.69
C LYS A 431 -1.21 -1.88 23.83
N GLY A 432 -0.23 -1.76 22.95
CA GLY A 432 -0.16 -0.69 21.95
C GLY A 432 -1.39 -0.67 21.04
N HIS A 433 -1.75 -1.84 20.50
CA HIS A 433 -2.92 -1.99 19.63
C HIS A 433 -4.21 -1.58 20.35
N ILE A 434 -4.41 -2.03 21.59
CA ILE A 434 -5.57 -1.69 22.42
C ILE A 434 -5.63 -0.20 22.73
N ALA A 435 -4.50 0.41 23.08
CA ALA A 435 -4.44 1.83 23.42
C ALA A 435 -4.87 2.72 22.24
N LEU A 436 -4.47 2.35 21.02
CA LEU A 436 -4.94 3.05 19.83
C LEU A 436 -6.43 2.75 19.54
N ALA A 437 -6.84 1.48 19.55
CA ALA A 437 -8.24 1.08 19.26
C ALA A 437 -9.25 1.70 20.25
N THR A 438 -8.83 1.96 21.48
CA THR A 438 -9.69 2.56 22.52
C THR A 438 -9.55 4.07 22.64
N ALA A 439 -8.68 4.69 21.84
CA ALA A 439 -8.45 6.13 21.87
C ALA A 439 -9.76 6.91 21.65
N ARG A 440 -9.84 8.06 22.31
CA ARG A 440 -10.87 9.08 22.10
C ARG A 440 -10.15 10.40 21.86
N PHE A 441 -10.45 11.06 20.75
CA PHE A 441 -9.71 12.24 20.33
C PHE A 441 -10.65 13.31 19.75
N PRO A 442 -10.34 14.61 19.94
CA PRO A 442 -11.18 15.68 19.40
C PRO A 442 -11.06 15.77 17.87
N ARG A 443 -12.06 16.38 17.23
CA ARG A 443 -11.99 16.73 15.80
C ARG A 443 -10.76 17.61 15.51
N GLY A 444 -10.15 17.40 14.34
CA GLY A 444 -8.92 18.10 13.94
C GLY A 444 -7.63 17.37 14.34
N THR A 445 -7.73 16.30 15.16
CA THR A 445 -6.58 15.44 15.46
C THR A 445 -6.09 14.73 14.20
N CYS A 446 -4.79 14.77 13.96
CA CYS A 446 -4.12 14.10 12.85
C CYS A 446 -3.51 12.77 13.32
N GLY A 447 -3.42 11.78 12.43
CA GLY A 447 -2.99 10.43 12.83
C GLY A 447 -1.58 10.36 13.43
N HIS A 448 -0.65 11.23 13.02
CA HIS A 448 0.70 11.28 13.61
C HIS A 448 0.71 11.64 15.10
N GLN A 449 -0.33 12.31 15.60
CA GLN A 449 -0.47 12.64 17.02
C GLN A 449 -0.92 11.44 17.87
N LEU A 450 -1.42 10.38 17.22
CA LEU A 450 -1.90 9.15 17.88
C LEU A 450 -0.88 8.01 17.84
N ASP A 451 0.12 8.06 16.96
CA ASP A 451 1.13 7.01 16.76
C ASP A 451 1.86 6.60 18.06
N ALA A 452 2.18 7.56 18.93
CA ALA A 452 2.85 7.28 20.20
C ALA A 452 2.03 6.39 21.15
N LEU A 453 0.69 6.36 21.02
CA LEU A 453 -0.18 5.52 21.86
C LEU A 453 0.12 4.03 21.68
N ALA A 454 0.44 3.63 20.44
CA ALA A 454 0.77 2.25 20.11
C ALA A 454 2.21 1.87 20.49
N ARG A 455 3.12 2.85 20.56
CA ARG A 455 4.55 2.62 20.84
C ARG A 455 4.93 2.67 22.31
N GLN A 456 4.21 3.45 23.12
CA GLN A 456 4.62 3.79 24.48
C GLN A 456 4.99 2.58 25.36
N TYR A 457 4.33 1.43 25.17
CA TYR A 457 4.60 0.21 25.96
C TYR A 457 5.91 -0.48 25.54
N LEU A 458 6.24 -0.46 24.25
CA LEU A 458 7.54 -0.92 23.76
C LEU A 458 8.63 0.07 24.18
N TRP A 459 8.40 1.37 24.01
CA TRP A 459 9.35 2.42 24.39
C TRP A 459 9.72 2.38 25.87
N ALA A 460 8.74 2.12 26.76
CA ALA A 460 8.98 1.98 28.19
C ALA A 460 9.97 0.84 28.54
N ASN A 461 10.17 -0.10 27.62
CA ASN A 461 11.09 -1.23 27.74
C ASN A 461 12.31 -1.12 26.81
N GLY A 462 12.50 0.02 26.13
CA GLY A 462 13.63 0.24 25.21
C GLY A 462 13.47 -0.42 23.84
N TYR A 463 12.25 -0.79 23.45
CA TYR A 463 11.94 -1.39 22.15
C TYR A 463 11.16 -0.43 21.25
N ASP A 464 11.16 -0.68 19.94
CA ASP A 464 10.37 0.04 18.93
C ASP A 464 10.13 -0.85 17.69
N TYR A 465 9.41 -0.34 16.70
CA TYR A 465 9.24 -0.95 15.37
C TYR A 465 9.42 0.08 14.25
N ASP A 466 10.03 -0.34 13.14
CA ASP A 466 10.51 0.56 12.08
C ASP A 466 9.53 0.71 10.89
N HIS A 467 8.24 0.89 11.21
CA HIS A 467 7.20 1.23 10.25
C HIS A 467 6.13 2.13 10.90
N GLY A 468 5.17 2.62 10.12
CA GLY A 468 4.02 3.38 10.65
C GLY A 468 3.12 2.49 11.50
N THR A 469 2.32 3.08 12.39
CA THR A 469 1.31 2.33 13.16
C THR A 469 0.06 2.01 12.34
N GLY A 470 -0.18 2.76 11.26
CA GLY A 470 -1.20 2.39 10.28
C GLY A 470 -1.29 3.36 9.11
N HIS A 471 -2.02 2.94 8.08
CA HIS A 471 -2.31 3.65 6.84
C HIS A 471 -3.81 3.66 6.58
N GLY A 472 -4.31 4.52 5.68
CA GLY A 472 -5.68 4.42 5.23
C GLY A 472 -5.89 3.21 4.32
N VAL A 473 -7.15 2.76 4.19
CA VAL A 473 -7.54 1.64 3.32
C VAL A 473 -8.73 2.03 2.46
N GLY A 474 -8.66 1.76 1.15
CA GLY A 474 -9.69 2.06 0.17
C GLY A 474 -10.89 1.12 0.18
N HIS A 475 -11.99 1.54 -0.45
CA HIS A 475 -13.17 0.69 -0.66
C HIS A 475 -13.07 -0.02 -2.03
N PHE A 476 -12.66 -1.29 -1.99
CA PHE A 476 -12.34 -2.08 -3.19
C PHE A 476 -11.37 -1.31 -4.10
N LEU A 477 -10.29 -0.82 -3.51
CA LEU A 477 -9.24 0.04 -4.10
C LEU A 477 -7.91 -0.28 -3.39
N SER A 478 -6.96 0.66 -3.34
CA SER A 478 -5.67 0.45 -2.70
C SER A 478 -5.82 0.04 -1.24
N VAL A 479 -5.08 -1.00 -0.83
CA VAL A 479 -4.93 -1.36 0.58
C VAL A 479 -4.17 -0.28 1.34
N HIS A 480 -3.22 0.40 0.67
CA HIS A 480 -2.54 1.58 1.18
C HIS A 480 -3.11 2.84 0.52
N GLU A 481 -4.11 3.45 1.16
CA GLU A 481 -4.81 4.62 0.65
C GLU A 481 -4.55 5.87 1.52
N GLY A 482 -4.03 6.93 0.91
CA GLY A 482 -3.89 8.24 1.54
C GLY A 482 -5.20 9.06 1.53
N PRO A 483 -5.20 10.28 2.09
CA PRO A 483 -4.04 11.00 2.61
C PRO A 483 -3.82 10.81 4.12
N GLN A 484 -4.73 10.16 4.85
CA GLN A 484 -4.59 9.90 6.28
C GLN A 484 -3.58 8.78 6.58
N ARG A 485 -2.83 8.93 7.66
CA ARG A 485 -1.86 7.94 8.14
C ARG A 485 -1.60 8.10 9.63
N ILE A 486 -1.33 7.01 10.34
CA ILE A 486 -0.88 6.99 11.73
C ILE A 486 0.59 6.58 11.76
N ALA A 487 1.49 7.55 11.86
CA ALA A 487 2.92 7.30 11.87
C ALA A 487 3.69 8.43 12.56
N LYS A 488 4.97 8.20 12.90
CA LYS A 488 5.86 9.23 13.46
C LYS A 488 5.97 10.49 12.58
N ALA A 489 6.00 10.29 11.25
CA ALA A 489 6.12 11.38 10.30
C ALA A 489 4.90 12.30 10.34
N VAL A 490 5.15 13.62 10.37
CA VAL A 490 4.07 14.62 10.40
C VAL A 490 3.20 14.49 9.15
N ASN A 491 1.91 14.30 9.38
CA ASN A 491 0.88 14.28 8.35
C ASN A 491 -0.24 15.26 8.76
N PRO A 492 -0.44 16.38 8.06
CA PRO A 492 -1.39 17.42 8.46
C PRO A 492 -2.86 17.10 8.12
N THR A 493 -3.16 15.90 7.62
CA THR A 493 -4.54 15.44 7.39
C THR A 493 -5.19 15.05 8.71
N ALA A 494 -6.22 15.80 9.11
CA ALA A 494 -7.06 15.44 10.23
C ALA A 494 -7.86 14.16 9.95
N LEU A 495 -8.02 13.30 10.96
CA LEU A 495 -8.89 12.14 10.87
C LEU A 495 -10.36 12.58 10.88
N LEU A 496 -11.14 12.05 9.94
CA LEU A 496 -12.55 12.35 9.74
C LEU A 496 -13.40 11.09 9.88
N PRO A 497 -14.65 11.19 10.37
CA PRO A 497 -15.60 10.08 10.34
C PRO A 497 -15.70 9.44 8.95
N GLY A 498 -15.78 8.11 8.90
CA GLY A 498 -15.80 7.37 7.64
C GLY A 498 -14.43 6.99 7.10
N MET A 499 -13.33 7.56 7.61
CA MET A 499 -11.99 7.07 7.28
C MET A 499 -11.77 5.68 7.88
N VAL A 500 -11.20 4.77 7.09
CA VAL A 500 -10.74 3.46 7.55
C VAL A 500 -9.22 3.49 7.56
N LEU A 501 -8.62 3.05 8.66
CA LEU A 501 -7.18 2.94 8.82
C LEU A 501 -6.78 1.60 9.46
N SER A 502 -5.59 1.08 9.14
CA SER A 502 -4.98 0.00 9.90
C SER A 502 -4.53 0.47 11.29
N ASN A 503 -4.47 -0.47 12.23
CA ASN A 503 -3.89 -0.36 13.56
C ASN A 503 -3.01 -1.59 13.77
N GLU A 504 -1.74 -1.48 13.41
CA GLU A 504 -0.83 -2.59 13.14
C GLU A 504 0.52 -2.47 13.88
N PRO A 505 0.57 -2.19 15.20
CA PRO A 505 1.86 -2.17 15.89
C PRO A 505 2.55 -3.53 15.81
N GLY A 506 3.89 -3.50 15.88
CA GLY A 506 4.71 -4.70 15.79
C GLY A 506 5.94 -4.67 16.68
N TYR A 507 6.65 -5.79 16.69
CA TYR A 507 7.97 -5.94 17.30
C TYR A 507 8.74 -7.01 16.54
N TYR A 508 9.97 -6.71 16.15
CA TYR A 508 10.79 -7.59 15.30
C TYR A 508 12.15 -7.79 15.94
N ARG A 509 12.48 -9.03 16.25
CA ARG A 509 13.78 -9.42 16.76
C ARG A 509 14.53 -10.16 15.67
N ALA A 510 15.57 -9.50 15.14
CA ALA A 510 16.46 -10.07 14.14
C ALA A 510 16.90 -11.49 14.53
N ASP A 511 16.90 -12.38 13.55
CA ASP A 511 17.33 -13.78 13.66
C ASP A 511 16.57 -14.60 14.74
N ALA A 512 15.34 -14.19 15.10
CA ALA A 512 14.56 -14.89 16.11
C ALA A 512 13.05 -14.98 15.80
N PHE A 513 12.32 -13.86 15.88
CA PHE A 513 10.88 -13.83 15.68
C PHE A 513 10.36 -12.42 15.38
N GLY A 514 9.18 -12.32 14.81
CA GLY A 514 8.43 -11.09 14.67
C GLY A 514 6.99 -11.22 15.13
N ILE A 515 6.41 -10.10 15.53
CA ILE A 515 5.04 -9.96 15.98
C ILE A 515 4.46 -8.74 15.28
N ARG A 516 3.25 -8.88 14.75
CA ARG A 516 2.36 -7.77 14.38
C ARG A 516 0.93 -8.17 14.69
N ILE A 517 0.15 -7.21 15.18
CA ILE A 517 -1.26 -7.37 15.51
C ILE A 517 -2.02 -6.26 14.82
N GLU A 518 -2.81 -6.63 13.82
CA GLU A 518 -3.44 -5.66 12.95
C GLU A 518 -4.95 -5.86 12.82
N ASN A 519 -5.68 -4.76 12.93
CA ASN A 519 -7.07 -4.65 12.53
C ASN A 519 -7.24 -3.39 11.70
N LEU A 520 -8.24 -3.39 10.82
CA LEU A 520 -8.77 -2.17 10.24
C LEU A 520 -9.81 -1.55 11.19
N GLU A 521 -9.70 -0.24 11.37
CA GLU A 521 -10.45 0.58 12.30
C GLU A 521 -11.17 1.70 11.55
N LEU A 522 -12.47 1.81 11.74
CA LEU A 522 -13.30 2.88 11.20
C LEU A 522 -13.32 4.07 12.18
N VAL A 523 -13.00 5.26 11.70
CA VAL A 523 -13.17 6.50 12.48
C VAL A 523 -14.65 6.81 12.60
N VAL A 524 -15.14 6.91 13.83
CA VAL A 524 -16.55 7.18 14.15
C VAL A 524 -16.67 8.32 15.16
N GLU A 525 -17.83 8.96 15.19
CA GLU A 525 -18.19 9.82 16.33
C GLU A 525 -18.51 8.96 17.55
N VAL A 526 -17.98 9.36 18.71
CA VAL A 526 -18.25 8.66 19.97
C VAL A 526 -18.98 9.60 20.92
N ALA A 527 -20.15 9.15 21.37
CA ALA A 527 -20.90 9.85 22.40
C ALA A 527 -20.10 9.93 23.71
N THR A 528 -20.06 11.11 24.30
CA THR A 528 -19.39 11.37 25.57
C THR A 528 -20.25 12.29 26.45
N GLN A 529 -20.02 12.24 27.75
CA GLN A 529 -20.62 13.17 28.73
C GLN A 529 -19.73 14.41 28.97
N GLY A 530 -18.59 14.52 28.28
CA GLY A 530 -17.69 15.67 28.37
C GLY A 530 -18.10 16.85 27.47
N ASP A 531 -17.35 17.95 27.57
CA ASP A 531 -17.67 19.23 26.92
C ASP A 531 -17.38 19.29 25.40
N HIS A 532 -16.77 18.24 24.83
CA HIS A 532 -16.31 18.21 23.45
C HIS A 532 -16.87 17.02 22.66
N HIS A 533 -17.13 17.24 21.38
CA HIS A 533 -17.35 16.14 20.43
C HIS A 533 -16.06 15.34 20.27
N MET A 534 -16.15 14.03 20.48
CA MET A 534 -15.03 13.12 20.38
C MET A 534 -15.23 12.16 19.20
N LEU A 535 -14.12 11.87 18.53
CA LEU A 535 -13.98 10.76 17.61
C LEU A 535 -13.34 9.58 18.35
N GLY A 536 -13.47 8.40 17.75
CA GLY A 536 -12.82 7.17 18.18
C GLY A 536 -12.82 6.16 17.05
N PHE A 537 -12.53 4.92 17.40
CA PHE A 537 -12.44 3.82 16.44
C PHE A 537 -13.51 2.76 16.68
N GLU A 538 -14.02 2.19 15.59
CA GLU A 538 -14.81 0.97 15.54
C GLU A 538 -14.05 -0.08 14.72
N SER A 539 -13.68 -1.19 15.35
CA SER A 539 -12.93 -2.25 14.66
C SER A 539 -13.79 -2.92 13.59
N LEU A 540 -13.25 -3.06 12.39
CA LEU A 540 -13.86 -3.75 11.25
C LEU A 540 -13.47 -5.23 11.21
N THR A 541 -12.19 -5.53 11.42
CA THR A 541 -11.63 -6.88 11.38
C THR A 541 -12.30 -7.82 12.39
N ARG A 542 -12.63 -9.05 11.95
CA ARG A 542 -13.30 -10.08 12.78
C ARG A 542 -12.50 -11.38 12.85
N CYS A 543 -11.38 -11.38 13.56
CA CYS A 543 -10.58 -12.59 13.75
C CYS A 543 -10.04 -12.65 15.19
N PRO A 544 -10.07 -13.80 15.87
CA PRO A 544 -9.52 -13.92 17.22
C PRO A 544 -8.05 -13.49 17.26
N ILE A 545 -7.62 -12.98 18.42
CA ILE A 545 -6.22 -12.73 18.75
C ILE A 545 -5.77 -13.93 19.59
N ASP A 546 -4.69 -14.60 19.19
CA ASP A 546 -4.27 -15.87 19.81
C ASP A 546 -3.89 -15.70 21.28
N GLN A 547 -4.72 -16.25 22.15
CA GLN A 547 -4.59 -16.15 23.60
C GLN A 547 -3.33 -16.84 24.14
N ARG A 548 -2.78 -17.83 23.40
CA ARG A 548 -1.57 -18.58 23.79
C ARG A 548 -0.33 -17.68 23.88
N ASN A 549 -0.36 -16.56 23.16
CA ASN A 549 0.72 -15.57 23.10
C ASN A 549 0.63 -14.51 24.21
N ILE A 550 -0.40 -14.51 25.05
CA ILE A 550 -0.67 -13.41 25.97
C ILE A 550 -0.15 -13.74 27.37
N ASN A 551 0.69 -12.87 27.92
CA ASN A 551 0.94 -12.80 29.35
C ASN A 551 -0.13 -11.92 30.00
N VAL A 552 -1.21 -12.55 30.48
CA VAL A 552 -2.37 -11.85 31.06
C VAL A 552 -1.99 -10.92 32.23
N ASN A 553 -0.92 -11.23 32.96
CA ASN A 553 -0.48 -10.41 34.09
C ASN A 553 0.12 -9.06 33.70
N LEU A 554 0.43 -8.83 32.41
CA LEU A 554 0.85 -7.52 31.90
C LEU A 554 -0.31 -6.65 31.42
N LEU A 555 -1.51 -7.22 31.26
CA LEU A 555 -2.70 -6.48 30.89
C LEU A 555 -3.29 -5.76 32.10
N THR A 556 -3.85 -4.58 31.87
CA THR A 556 -4.71 -3.92 32.85
C THR A 556 -6.13 -4.49 32.77
N ARG A 557 -6.97 -4.25 33.79
CA ARG A 557 -8.36 -4.72 33.77
C ARG A 557 -9.15 -4.17 32.58
N PRO A 558 -9.04 -2.88 32.20
CA PRO A 558 -9.67 -2.37 30.99
C PRO A 558 -9.18 -3.02 29.70
N GLU A 559 -7.87 -3.29 29.58
CA GLU A 559 -7.31 -3.96 28.39
C GLU A 559 -7.81 -5.40 28.27
N LEU A 560 -7.83 -6.16 29.37
CA LEU A 560 -8.39 -7.51 29.40
C LEU A 560 -9.89 -7.50 29.04
N LYS A 561 -10.64 -6.53 29.58
CA LYS A 561 -12.06 -6.36 29.22
C LYS A 561 -12.21 -6.09 27.73
N TRP A 562 -11.41 -5.19 27.15
CA TRP A 562 -11.46 -4.91 25.71
C TRP A 562 -11.22 -6.17 24.89
N LEU A 563 -10.23 -6.99 25.26
CA LEU A 563 -9.92 -8.23 24.55
C LEU A 563 -11.09 -9.20 24.57
N ASN A 564 -11.70 -9.40 25.75
CA ASN A 564 -12.86 -10.27 25.92
C ASN A 564 -14.09 -9.74 25.15
N ASP A 565 -14.34 -8.42 25.18
CA ASP A 565 -15.42 -7.79 24.42
C ASP A 565 -15.19 -7.94 22.90
N TYR A 566 -13.94 -7.77 22.43
CA TYR A 566 -13.54 -7.96 21.05
C TYR A 566 -13.77 -9.41 20.61
N HIS A 567 -13.29 -10.39 21.37
CA HIS A 567 -13.50 -11.82 21.09
C HIS A 567 -14.98 -12.19 21.07
N GLN A 568 -15.78 -11.65 22.00
CA GLN A 568 -17.22 -11.85 22.01
C GLN A 568 -17.89 -11.30 20.74
N LYS A 569 -17.43 -10.15 20.23
CA LYS A 569 -17.91 -9.57 18.97
C LYS A 569 -17.51 -10.42 17.76
N VAL A 570 -16.26 -10.92 17.74
CA VAL A 570 -15.81 -11.87 16.70
C VAL A 570 -16.70 -13.11 16.70
N TRP A 571 -16.97 -13.71 17.86
CA TRP A 571 -17.88 -14.85 17.98
C TRP A 571 -19.27 -14.54 17.42
N GLN A 572 -19.88 -13.43 17.84
CA GLN A 572 -21.23 -13.04 17.41
C GLN A 572 -21.32 -12.83 15.90
N ASP A 573 -20.34 -12.16 15.31
CA ASP A 573 -20.38 -11.79 13.89
C ASP A 573 -19.96 -12.96 12.98
N VAL A 574 -19.00 -13.81 13.39
CA VAL A 574 -18.42 -14.87 12.54
C VAL A 574 -19.04 -16.25 12.75
N SER A 575 -19.46 -16.61 13.98
CA SER A 575 -20.03 -17.94 14.24
C SER A 575 -21.30 -18.31 13.42
N PRO A 576 -22.09 -17.36 12.87
CA PRO A 576 -23.14 -17.69 11.91
C PRO A 576 -22.65 -18.15 10.54
N LEU A 577 -21.40 -17.85 10.17
CA LEU A 577 -20.81 -18.15 8.86
C LEU A 577 -19.92 -19.40 8.85
N VAL A 578 -19.72 -20.03 10.00
CA VAL A 578 -18.91 -21.26 10.15
C VAL A 578 -19.71 -22.34 10.88
N ASP A 579 -19.38 -23.60 10.63
CA ASP A 579 -20.04 -24.76 11.23
C ASP A 579 -19.02 -25.83 11.68
N GLY A 580 -19.54 -26.95 12.20
CA GLY A 580 -18.74 -28.13 12.55
C GLY A 580 -17.54 -27.84 13.45
N GLU A 581 -16.38 -28.39 13.06
CA GLU A 581 -15.10 -28.25 13.75
C GLU A 581 -14.63 -26.79 13.83
N VAL A 582 -14.85 -26.01 12.76
CA VAL A 582 -14.42 -24.59 12.69
C VAL A 582 -15.18 -23.75 13.70
N LYS A 583 -16.49 -23.96 13.86
CA LYS A 583 -17.29 -23.24 14.85
C LYS A 583 -16.88 -23.59 16.28
N GLN A 584 -16.58 -24.86 16.57
CA GLN A 584 -16.10 -25.29 17.88
C GLN A 584 -14.71 -24.70 18.20
N TRP A 585 -13.83 -24.66 17.21
CA TRP A 585 -12.53 -24.01 17.33
C TRP A 585 -12.69 -22.52 17.62
N LEU A 586 -13.58 -21.82 16.89
CA LEU A 586 -13.85 -20.41 17.12
C LEU A 586 -14.36 -20.15 18.54
N GLU A 587 -15.30 -20.96 19.03
CA GLU A 587 -15.84 -20.85 20.39
C GLU A 587 -14.73 -20.91 21.44
N GLN A 588 -13.77 -21.83 21.26
CA GLN A 588 -12.62 -21.99 22.14
C GLN A 588 -11.65 -20.81 22.03
N ALA A 589 -11.32 -20.37 20.81
CA ALA A 589 -10.41 -19.27 20.54
C ALA A 589 -10.93 -17.91 21.05
N THR A 590 -12.24 -17.78 21.28
CA THR A 590 -12.89 -16.57 21.78
C THR A 590 -13.36 -16.64 23.23
N GLN A 591 -12.98 -17.67 24.00
CA GLN A 591 -13.34 -17.75 25.42
C GLN A 591 -12.77 -16.56 26.20
N PRO A 592 -13.48 -16.01 27.20
CA PRO A 592 -12.93 -14.92 28.00
C PRO A 592 -11.69 -15.37 28.77
N LEU A 593 -10.68 -14.50 28.81
CA LEU A 593 -9.52 -14.65 29.68
C LEU A 593 -9.76 -13.98 31.03
N ASP A 594 -9.23 -14.59 32.09
CA ASP A 594 -9.21 -14.07 33.45
C ASP A 594 -7.77 -14.04 33.99
N TYR A 595 -7.51 -13.19 34.99
CA TYR A 595 -6.25 -13.26 35.73
C TYR A 595 -6.13 -14.61 36.45
N ALA A 596 -4.91 -15.14 36.49
CA ALA A 596 -4.58 -16.37 37.21
C ALA A 596 -4.82 -16.24 38.73
#